data_AF-A0A9E6UF98-F1
#
_entry.id   AF-A0A9E6UF98-F1
#
_cell.length_a   1.000
_cell.length_b   1.000
_cell.length_c   1.000
_cell.angle_alpha   90.00
_cell.angle_beta   90.00
_cell.angle_gamma   90.00
#
_symmetry.space_group_name_H-M   'P 1'
#
loop_
_entity.id
_entity.type
_entity.pdbx_description
1 polymer ?
#
loop_
_entity_poly.entity_id
_entity_poly.type
_entity_poly.pdbx_seq_one_letter_code
_entity_poly.pdbx_strand_id
1 'polypeptide(L)' 'MQPGIWQILIIAIVVLVLFGRGRISDMMGDFGKGISSFKKGMSEETRASSEPNPRIEAPASAPATSETSTETARDSNAS' A
#
# COMPACT_ATOMS: atom_id res chain seq x y z
N MET A 1 -6.85 33.89 20.94
CA MET A 1 -5.48 33.48 21.29
C MET A 1 -5.31 32.02 20.86
N GLN A 2 -4.82 31.76 19.65
CA GLN A 2 -4.53 30.38 19.23
C GLN A 2 -3.20 29.95 19.86
N PRO A 3 -3.10 28.72 20.39
CA PRO A 3 -1.81 28.17 20.79
C PRO A 3 -0.90 28.15 19.56
N GLY A 4 0.27 28.75 19.69
CA GLY A 4 1.28 28.75 18.65
C GLY A 4 1.92 27.38 18.48
N ILE A 5 2.69 27.23 17.41
CA ILE A 5 3.43 26.01 17.08
C ILE A 5 4.35 25.58 18.24
N TRP A 6 4.90 26.55 18.97
CA TRP A 6 5.75 26.31 20.15
C TRP A 6 5.03 25.60 21.29
N GLN A 7 3.77 25.94 21.57
CA GLN A 7 2.98 25.30 22.62
C GLN A 7 2.60 23.87 22.23
N ILE A 8 2.24 23.65 20.96
CA ILE A 8 1.89 22.32 20.45
C ILE A 8 3.10 21.38 20.55
N LEU A 9 4.31 21.86 20.25
CA LEU A 9 5.53 21.05 20.37
C LEU A 9 5.78 20.60 21.82
N ILE A 10 5.60 21.50 22.79
CA ILE A 10 5.75 21.18 24.22
C ILE A 10 4.73 20.12 24.66
N ILE A 11 3.47 20.27 24.24
CA ILE A 11 2.41 19.30 24.56
C ILE A 11 2.73 17.93 23.95
N ALA A 12 3.20 17.90 22.70
CA ALA A 12 3.58 16.66 22.02
C ALA A 12 4.69 15.90 22.76
N ILE A 13 5.70 16.60 23.29
CA ILE A 13 6.76 15.99 24.10
C ILE A 13 6.19 15.40 25.39
N VAL A 14 5.33 16.13 26.10
CA VAL A 14 4.70 15.66 27.35
C VAL A 14 3.88 14.39 27.10
N VAL A 15 3.07 14.37 26.04
CA VAL A 15 2.28 13.19 25.64
C VAL A 15 3.21 12.02 25.26
N LEU A 16 4.29 12.27 24.52
CA LEU A 16 5.25 11.22 24.16
C LEU A 16 5.94 10.61 25.39
N VAL A 17 6.21 11.38 26.44
CA VAL A 17 6.79 10.90 27.70
C VAL A 17 5.77 10.09 28.51
N LEU A 18 4.53 10.57 28.61
CA LEU A 18 3.44 9.89 29.35
C LEU A 18 3.07 8.54 28.74
N PHE A 19 2.93 8.51 27.41
CA PHE A 19 2.49 7.32 26.69
C PHE A 19 3.68 6.44 26.24
N GLY A 20 4.89 7.01 26.15
CA GLY A 20 6.11 6.32 25.74
C GLY A 20 6.17 6.02 24.24
N ARG A 21 7.39 6.05 23.66
CA ARG A 21 7.61 5.85 22.21
C ARG A 21 7.03 4.56 21.63
N GLY A 22 6.94 3.49 22.42
CA GLY A 22 6.43 2.18 21.96
C GLY A 22 4.93 2.21 21.63
N ARG A 23 4.11 2.78 22.53
CA ARG A 23 2.65 2.82 22.36
C ARG A 23 2.20 3.73 21.22
N ILE A 24 2.83 4.90 21.07
CA ILE A 24 2.51 5.81 19.94
C ILE A 24 2.87 5.16 18.61
N SER A 25 4.01 4.47 18.50
CA SER A 25 4.45 3.88 17.22
C SER A 25 3.53 2.77 16.74
N ASP A 26 3.11 1.87 17.65
CA ASP A 26 2.19 0.78 17.31
C ASP A 26 0.81 1.32 16.89
N MET A 27 0.29 2.32 17.61
CA MET A 27 -0.98 2.96 17.27
C MET A 27 -0.88 3.75 15.96
N MET A 28 0.16 4.57 15.78
CA MET A 28 0.35 5.39 14.59
C MET A 28 0.56 4.53 13.33
N GLY A 29 1.13 3.34 13.46
CA GLY A 29 1.22 2.37 12.36
C GLY A 29 -0.16 1.91 11.86
N ASP A 30 -1.08 1.61 12.78
CA ASP A 30 -2.45 1.17 12.44
C ASP A 30 -3.29 2.34 11.90
N PHE A 31 -3.22 3.51 12.54
CA PHE A 31 -3.85 4.74 12.06
C PHE A 31 -3.31 5.18 10.69
N GLY A 32 -2.00 5.05 10.46
CA GLY A 32 -1.35 5.41 9.20
C GLY A 32 -1.84 4.56 8.02
N LYS A 33 -2.07 3.26 8.24
CA LYS A 33 -2.68 2.36 7.24
C LYS A 33 -4.12 2.78 6.93
N GLY A 34 -4.93 3.10 7.94
CA GLY A 34 -6.31 3.58 7.77
C GLY A 34 -6.39 4.88 6.98
N ILE A 35 -5.57 5.88 7.35
CA ILE A 35 -5.51 7.18 6.65
C ILE A 35 -4.98 7.03 5.22
N SER A 36 -4.03 6.11 4.98
CA SER A 36 -3.47 5.87 3.64
C SER A 36 -4.51 5.30 2.68
N SER A 37 -5.29 4.30 3.13
CA SER A 37 -6.39 3.74 2.36
C SER A 37 -7.48 4.78 2.05
N PHE A 38 -7.80 5.64 3.02
CA PHE A 38 -8.75 6.73 2.82
C PHE A 38 -8.26 7.73 1.77
N LYS A 39 -6.99 8.16 1.87
CA LYS A 39 -6.38 9.06 0.88
C LYS A 39 -6.28 8.42 -0.50
N LYS A 40 -5.99 7.13 -0.58
CA LYS A 40 -5.92 6.37 -1.83
C LYS A 40 -7.28 6.26 -2.50
N GLY A 41 -8.33 5.92 -1.76
CA GLY A 41 -9.71 5.90 -2.26
C GLY A 41 -10.16 7.28 -2.75
N MET A 42 -9.89 8.35 -2.00
CA MET A 42 -10.19 9.73 -2.41
C MET A 42 -9.43 10.15 -3.69
N SER A 43 -8.18 9.71 -3.82
CA SER A 43 -7.34 9.97 -4.99
C SER A 43 -7.78 9.16 -6.21
N GLU A 44 -8.26 7.93 -6.03
CA GLU A 44 -8.84 7.10 -7.10
C GLU A 44 -10.16 7.67 -7.60
N GLU A 45 -11.02 8.20 -6.73
CA GLU A 45 -12.25 8.88 -7.14
C GLU A 45 -11.96 10.16 -7.93
N THR A 46 -10.94 10.92 -7.52
CA THR A 46 -10.47 12.10 -8.26
C THR A 46 -9.87 11.72 -9.63
N ARG A 47 -9.20 10.57 -9.75
CA ARG A 47 -8.58 10.09 -11.00
C ARG A 47 -9.55 9.38 -11.94
N ALA A 48 -10.55 8.68 -11.42
CA ALA A 48 -11.62 8.03 -12.19
C ALA A 48 -12.51 9.03 -12.95
N SER A 49 -12.45 10.33 -12.59
CA SER A 49 -13.08 11.40 -13.35
C SER A 49 -12.24 11.90 -14.54
N SER A 50 -11.05 11.33 -14.84
CA SER A 50 -10.14 11.87 -15.87
C SER A 50 -9.35 10.84 -16.71
N GLU A 51 -9.74 9.56 -16.78
CA GLU A 51 -9.14 8.63 -17.77
C GLU A 51 -10.21 7.83 -18.53
N PRO A 52 -10.15 7.76 -19.88
CA PRO A 52 -11.05 6.93 -20.68
C PRO A 52 -10.66 5.45 -20.51
N ASN A 53 -11.60 4.67 -20.01
CA ASN A 53 -11.53 3.21 -19.91
C ASN A 53 -11.18 2.56 -21.27
N PRO A 54 -9.99 1.95 -21.45
CA PRO A 54 -9.72 1.14 -22.63
C PRO A 54 -10.52 -0.16 -22.51
N ARG A 55 -11.65 -0.20 -23.20
CA ARG A 55 -12.39 -1.42 -23.49
C ARG A 55 -11.47 -2.39 -24.26
N ILE A 56 -11.17 -3.53 -23.66
CA ILE A 56 -10.70 -4.74 -24.34
C ILE A 56 -11.52 -5.87 -23.73
N GLU A 57 -12.71 -6.11 -24.30
CA GLU A 57 -13.00 -7.28 -25.13
C GLU A 57 -12.90 -8.61 -24.36
N ALA A 58 -14.07 -9.19 -24.08
CA ALA A 58 -14.18 -10.58 -23.72
C ALA A 58 -14.01 -11.44 -24.98
N PRO A 59 -13.09 -12.42 -25.01
CA PRO A 59 -13.27 -13.59 -25.82
C PRO A 59 -13.87 -14.69 -24.93
N ALA A 60 -15.12 -15.03 -25.20
CA ALA A 60 -15.62 -16.35 -24.87
C ALA A 60 -14.90 -17.39 -25.74
N SER A 61 -14.52 -18.50 -25.11
CA SER A 61 -14.23 -19.81 -25.72
C SER A 61 -12.81 -20.07 -26.28
N ALA A 62 -12.00 -20.82 -25.53
CA ALA A 62 -11.25 -22.01 -26.00
C ALA A 62 -10.71 -22.81 -24.78
N PRO A 63 -10.67 -24.15 -24.86
CA PRO A 63 -10.63 -25.07 -23.71
C PRO A 63 -9.22 -25.31 -23.15
N ALA A 64 -9.18 -25.92 -21.96
CA ALA A 64 -7.98 -26.44 -21.31
C ALA A 64 -7.20 -27.42 -22.22
N THR A 65 -5.90 -27.16 -22.39
CA THR A 65 -4.91 -28.20 -22.69
C THR A 65 -3.63 -27.89 -21.94
N SER A 66 -3.20 -28.90 -21.21
CA SER A 66 -1.97 -29.03 -20.46
C SER A 66 -0.70 -28.85 -21.30
N GLU A 67 0.42 -28.72 -20.58
CA GLU A 67 1.77 -29.24 -20.87
C GLU A 67 2.92 -28.22 -21.05
N THR A 68 3.91 -28.44 -20.18
CA THR A 68 5.35 -28.20 -20.37
C THR A 68 5.89 -26.83 -19.95
N SER A 69 6.09 -26.73 -18.64
CA SER A 69 7.17 -25.97 -18.02
C SER A 69 8.53 -26.32 -18.62
N THR A 70 9.18 -25.28 -19.15
CA THR A 70 10.54 -24.88 -18.77
C THR A 70 11.65 -25.93 -18.97
N GLU A 71 12.20 -25.90 -20.16
CA GLU A 71 13.63 -26.00 -20.43
C GLU A 71 14.45 -25.18 -19.40
N THR A 72 15.21 -25.87 -18.54
CA THR A 72 16.38 -25.32 -17.82
C THR A 72 17.32 -26.46 -17.43
N ALA A 73 18.41 -26.56 -18.19
CA ALA A 73 19.77 -26.86 -17.77
C ALA A 73 20.01 -27.97 -16.72
N ARG A 74 20.45 -29.15 -17.20
CA ARG A 74 21.56 -29.90 -16.57
C ARG A 74 22.37 -30.58 -17.66
N ASP A 75 23.24 -29.79 -18.29
CA ASP A 75 24.48 -30.29 -18.83
C ASP A 75 25.50 -30.24 -17.69
N SER A 76 25.89 -31.40 -17.16
CA SER A 76 26.99 -31.51 -16.19
C SER A 76 27.45 -32.97 -16.10
N ASN A 77 28.61 -33.19 -16.71
CA ASN A 77 29.64 -34.13 -16.30
C ASN A 77 29.69 -35.49 -17.01
N ALA A 78 30.41 -35.43 -18.13
CA ALA A 78 31.20 -36.53 -18.66
C ALA A 78 32.19 -37.06 -17.61
N SER A 79 32.16 -38.37 -17.36
CA SER A 79 33.29 -39.31 -17.19
C SER A 79 32.79 -40.61 -16.58
#